data_AF-A0A382WSX4-F1
#
_entry.id   AF-A0A382WSX4-F1
#
_cell.length_a   1.000
_cell.length_b   1.000
_cell.length_c   1.000
_cell.angle_alpha   90.00
_cell.angle_beta   90.00
_cell.angle_gamma   90.00
#
_symmetry.space_group_name_H-M   'P 1'
#
loop_
_entity.id
_entity.type
_entity.pdbx_description
1 polymer ?
#
loop_
_entity_poly.entity_id
_entity_poly.type
_entity_poly.pdbx_seq_one_letter_code
_entity_poly.pdbx_strand_id
1 'polypeptide(L)'
;KSSFPVDGYDEIVALRDIDFSSHCEHHMAPIIGKAHVAYVPSTKVVGISKLVRVVEAYAKRLQVQEKLTAQIADCINEVLEPRGVAVVIEGQHECMTTRGVNKTNIKMVTSRMLGVFRDDAQTRAEFVQMIRNPDD
;
A
#
# COMPACT_ATOMS: atom_id res chain seq x y z
N LYS A 1 20.52 3.35 -12.21
CA LYS A 1 20.13 4.55 -11.43
C LYS A 1 18.78 4.26 -10.78
N SER A 2 18.67 4.38 -9.45
CA SER A 2 17.51 3.93 -8.65
C SER A 2 16.49 5.03 -8.36
N SER A 3 16.90 6.29 -8.45
CA SER A 3 16.07 7.48 -8.26
C SER A 3 16.52 8.58 -9.23
N PHE A 4 15.60 9.51 -9.52
CA PHE A 4 15.80 10.63 -10.43
C PHE A 4 15.44 11.95 -9.72
N PRO A 5 16.08 13.08 -10.07
CA PRO A 5 15.64 14.38 -9.57
C PRO A 5 14.20 14.66 -10.00
N VAL A 6 13.49 15.43 -9.19
CA VAL A 6 12.04 15.66 -9.30
C VAL A 6 11.66 16.60 -10.44
N ASP A 7 12.62 17.35 -10.99
CA ASP A 7 12.40 18.37 -12.04
C ASP A 7 11.21 19.32 -11.72
N GLY A 8 11.02 19.63 -10.43
CA GLY A 8 9.96 20.50 -9.93
C GLY A 8 8.61 19.83 -9.65
N TYR A 9 8.45 18.53 -9.89
CA TYR A 9 7.18 17.80 -9.66
C TYR A 9 6.85 17.59 -8.17
N ASP A 10 5.96 18.38 -7.60
CA ASP A 10 5.61 18.35 -6.17
C ASP A 10 4.23 17.77 -5.86
N GLU A 11 3.64 17.07 -6.83
CA GLU A 11 2.30 16.46 -6.79
C GLU A 11 2.34 14.99 -6.31
N ILE A 12 1.16 14.41 -6.05
CA ILE A 12 1.00 13.01 -5.65
C ILE A 12 1.45 12.07 -6.78
N VAL A 13 2.40 11.17 -6.49
CA VAL A 13 2.70 10.00 -7.31
C VAL A 13 2.01 8.79 -6.70
N ALA A 14 1.02 8.23 -7.39
CA ALA A 14 0.26 7.07 -6.93
C ALA A 14 0.35 5.88 -7.90
N LEU A 15 0.58 4.68 -7.34
CA LEU A 15 0.35 3.40 -8.00
C LEU A 15 -0.83 2.73 -7.31
N ARG A 16 -1.86 2.40 -8.09
CA ARG A 16 -3.03 1.66 -7.63
C ARG A 16 -3.03 0.24 -8.21
N ASP A 17 -3.77 -0.65 -7.56
CA ASP A 17 -4.03 -2.00 -8.03
C ASP A 17 -2.78 -2.86 -8.19
N ILE A 18 -1.83 -2.74 -7.27
CA ILE A 18 -0.69 -3.66 -7.19
C ILE A 18 -1.18 -4.98 -6.61
N ASP A 19 -1.38 -5.98 -7.47
CA ASP A 19 -1.73 -7.33 -7.02
C ASP A 19 -0.66 -7.89 -6.07
N PHE A 20 -1.10 -8.48 -4.96
CA PHE A 20 -0.21 -9.18 -4.04
C PHE A 20 -0.84 -10.47 -3.51
N SER A 21 0.03 -11.39 -3.10
CA SER A 21 -0.33 -12.56 -2.32
C SER A 21 0.61 -12.69 -1.11
N SER A 22 0.02 -13.07 0.02
CA SER A 22 0.71 -13.29 1.29
C SER A 22 0.10 -14.50 2.00
N HIS A 23 0.57 -14.80 3.21
CA HIS A 23 0.02 -15.86 4.05
C HIS A 23 -0.24 -15.32 5.45
N CYS A 24 -1.44 -15.54 5.97
CA CYS A 24 -1.82 -15.18 7.33
C CYS A 24 -0.94 -15.96 8.32
N GLU A 25 -0.21 -15.27 9.20
CA GLU A 25 0.69 -15.93 10.15
C GLU A 25 -0.03 -16.85 11.15
N HIS A 26 -1.31 -16.61 11.42
CA HIS A 26 -2.11 -17.42 12.34
C HIS A 26 -2.52 -18.78 11.78
N HIS A 27 -2.68 -18.89 10.46
CA HIS A 27 -3.30 -20.07 9.84
C HIS A 27 -2.53 -20.59 8.63
N MET A 28 -1.46 -19.90 8.22
CA MET A 28 -0.72 -20.13 6.97
C MET A 28 -1.63 -20.19 5.73
N ALA A 29 -2.82 -19.58 5.83
CA ALA A 29 -3.79 -19.48 4.75
C ALA A 29 -3.51 -18.24 3.89
N PRO A 30 -3.77 -18.27 2.58
CA PRO A 30 -3.50 -17.11 1.72
C PRO A 30 -4.22 -15.83 2.14
N ILE A 31 -3.55 -14.70 1.92
CA ILE A 31 -4.15 -13.37 1.87
C ILE A 31 -3.92 -12.87 0.45
N ILE A 32 -4.98 -12.57 -0.28
CA ILE A 32 -4.92 -12.17 -1.69
C ILE A 32 -5.64 -10.85 -1.85
N GLY A 33 -5.03 -9.90 -2.55
CA GLY A 33 -5.69 -8.63 -2.80
C GLY A 33 -4.80 -7.62 -3.50
N LYS A 34 -5.07 -6.34 -3.25
CA LYS A 34 -4.43 -5.23 -3.92
C LYS A 34 -3.84 -4.23 -2.93
N ALA A 35 -2.69 -3.68 -3.29
CA ALA A 35 -2.08 -2.56 -2.60
C ALA A 35 -2.12 -1.31 -3.48
N HIS A 36 -2.38 -0.19 -2.83
CA HIS A 36 -2.31 1.15 -3.42
C HIS A 36 -1.28 1.94 -2.61
N VAL A 37 -0.30 2.50 -3.32
CA VAL A 37 0.85 3.17 -2.72
C VAL A 37 0.99 4.54 -3.36
N ALA A 38 1.07 5.57 -2.54
CA ALA A 38 1.34 6.92 -2.98
C ALA A 38 2.40 7.61 -2.13
N TYR A 39 3.08 8.59 -2.72
CA TYR A 39 3.98 9.49 -2.00
C TYR A 39 3.99 10.86 -2.68
N VAL A 40 4.31 11.91 -1.92
CA VAL A 40 4.57 13.25 -2.45
C VAL A 40 6.08 13.49 -2.43
N PRO A 41 6.76 13.59 -3.59
CA PRO A 41 8.21 13.74 -3.65
C PRO A 41 8.72 14.95 -2.87
N SER A 42 9.95 14.86 -2.33
CA SER A 42 10.70 16.00 -1.80
C SER A 42 11.80 16.40 -2.78
N THR A 43 12.77 15.52 -2.99
CA THR A 43 14.00 15.78 -3.77
C THR A 43 14.31 14.67 -4.79
N LYS A 44 13.63 13.52 -4.69
CA LYS A 44 13.83 12.37 -5.57
C LYS A 44 12.53 11.64 -5.87
N VAL A 45 12.43 11.15 -7.11
CA VAL A 45 11.38 10.25 -7.59
C VAL A 45 11.98 8.86 -7.76
N VAL A 46 11.29 7.82 -7.29
CA VAL A 46 11.71 6.42 -7.44
C VAL A 46 11.14 5.82 -8.71
N GLY A 47 11.87 4.90 -9.34
CA GLY A 47 11.32 4.10 -10.44
C GLY A 47 10.11 3.28 -9.98
N ILE A 48 9.01 3.33 -10.74
CA ILE A 48 7.71 2.71 -10.39
C ILE A 48 7.83 1.21 -10.04
N SER A 49 8.72 0.47 -10.70
CA SER A 49 8.95 -0.95 -10.43
C SER A 49 9.54 -1.23 -9.04
N LYS A 50 10.12 -0.24 -8.37
CA LYS A 50 10.65 -0.40 -7.00
C LYS A 50 9.54 -0.39 -5.96
N LEU A 51 8.50 0.43 -6.13
CA LEU A 51 7.34 0.42 -5.23
C LEU A 51 6.66 -0.95 -5.26
N VAL A 52 6.44 -1.52 -6.45
CA VAL A 52 5.93 -2.88 -6.62
C VAL A 52 6.81 -3.91 -5.90
N ARG A 53 8.14 -3.81 -6.05
CA ARG A 53 9.08 -4.72 -5.37
C ARG A 53 9.07 -4.60 -3.85
N VAL A 54 8.82 -3.42 -3.29
CA VAL A 54 8.67 -3.24 -1.84
C VAL A 54 7.41 -3.97 -1.35
N VAL A 55 6.29 -3.80 -2.05
CA VAL A 55 5.04 -4.54 -1.75
C VAL A 55 5.30 -6.04 -1.78
N GLU A 56 5.89 -6.57 -2.86
CA GLU A 56 6.19 -8.00 -2.97
C GLU A 56 7.12 -8.52 -1.87
N ALA A 57 8.17 -7.75 -1.53
CA ALA A 57 9.18 -8.17 -0.55
C ALA A 57 8.59 -8.33 0.86
N TYR A 58 7.59 -7.54 1.22
CA TYR A 58 6.86 -7.70 2.48
C TYR A 58 5.71 -8.70 2.36
N ALA A 59 5.04 -8.79 1.22
CA ALA A 59 3.94 -9.73 1.01
C ALA A 59 4.39 -11.20 1.01
N LYS A 60 5.61 -11.51 0.53
CA LYS A 60 6.19 -12.87 0.51
C LYS A 60 6.69 -13.35 1.88
N ARG A 61 5.86 -13.18 2.93
CA ARG A 61 6.12 -13.56 4.32
C ARG A 61 4.84 -14.11 4.96
N LEU A 62 4.98 -14.70 6.14
CA LEU A 62 3.86 -14.83 7.08
C LEU A 62 3.54 -13.44 7.63
N GLN A 63 2.28 -13.03 7.56
CA GLN A 63 1.86 -11.65 7.82
C GLN A 63 0.55 -11.53 8.59
N VAL A 64 0.45 -10.34 9.19
CA VAL A 64 -0.79 -9.67 9.61
C VAL A 64 -0.96 -8.45 8.68
N GLN A 65 -2.16 -8.19 8.16
CA GLN A 65 -2.36 -7.20 7.10
C GLN A 65 -2.01 -5.78 7.56
N GLU A 66 -2.31 -5.44 8.81
CA GLU A 66 -1.95 -4.18 9.46
C GLU A 66 -0.43 -3.99 9.48
N LYS A 67 0.31 -5.05 9.82
CA LYS A 67 1.78 -5.05 9.85
C LYS A 67 2.37 -4.92 8.45
N LEU A 68 1.83 -5.68 7.48
CA LEU A 68 2.21 -5.57 6.07
C LEU A 68 2.06 -4.13 5.56
N THR A 69 0.90 -3.51 5.84
CA THR A 69 0.61 -2.12 5.47
C THR A 69 1.62 -1.16 6.09
N ALA A 70 1.93 -1.36 7.37
CA ALA A 70 2.87 -0.51 8.08
C ALA A 70 4.30 -0.61 7.53
N GLN A 71 4.77 -1.83 7.33
CA GLN A 71 6.11 -2.11 6.81
C GLN A 71 6.37 -1.50 5.44
N ILE A 72 5.38 -1.55 4.54
CA ILE A 72 5.50 -0.96 3.21
C ILE A 72 5.62 0.56 3.32
N ALA A 73 4.72 1.22 4.05
CA ALA A 73 4.72 2.69 4.16
C ALA A 73 5.99 3.21 4.85
N ASP A 74 6.40 2.56 5.95
CA ASP A 74 7.58 2.96 6.72
C ASP A 74 8.86 2.78 5.89
N CYS A 75 9.00 1.66 5.17
CA CYS A 75 10.14 1.42 4.29
C CYS A 75 10.26 2.48 3.17
N ILE A 76 9.14 2.85 2.55
CA ILE A 76 9.12 3.90 1.52
C ILE A 76 9.52 5.23 2.14
N ASN A 77 8.97 5.56 3.31
CA ASN A 77 9.24 6.82 4.00
C ASN A 77 10.73 6.94 4.39
N GLU A 78 11.31 5.89 4.96
CA GLU A 78 12.72 5.85 5.38
C GLU A 78 13.68 5.98 4.20
N VAL A 79 13.39 5.33 3.05
CA VAL A 79 14.30 5.30 1.90
C VAL A 79 14.15 6.55 1.02
N LEU A 80 12.92 7.01 0.81
CA LEU A 80 12.64 8.13 -0.10
C LEU A 80 12.64 9.49 0.61
N GLU A 81 12.46 9.52 1.93
CA GLU A 81 12.29 10.76 2.71
C GLU A 81 11.34 11.76 2.00
N PRO A 82 10.14 11.30 1.58
CA PRO A 82 9.21 12.14 0.86
C PRO A 82 8.51 13.11 1.81
N ARG A 83 7.73 14.05 1.27
CA ARG A 83 6.86 14.91 2.08
C ARG A 83 5.76 14.11 2.78
N GLY A 84 5.40 12.95 2.25
CA GLY A 84 4.50 11.99 2.88
C GLY A 84 4.37 10.71 2.07
N VAL A 85 3.84 9.67 2.72
CA VAL A 85 3.53 8.36 2.12
C VAL A 85 2.12 7.95 2.53
N ALA A 86 1.39 7.36 1.61
CA ALA A 86 0.12 6.70 1.85
C ALA A 86 0.15 5.27 1.31
N VAL A 87 -0.27 4.31 2.12
CA VAL A 87 -0.48 2.92 1.69
C VAL A 87 -1.86 2.49 2.12
N VAL A 88 -2.63 1.94 1.18
CA VAL A 88 -3.91 1.28 1.43
C VAL A 88 -3.82 -0.13 0.88
N ILE A 89 -4.21 -1.11 1.68
CA ILE A 89 -4.26 -2.52 1.28
C ILE A 89 -5.68 -3.01 1.45
N GLU A 90 -6.21 -3.62 0.41
CA GLU A 90 -7.41 -4.43 0.45
C GLU A 90 -7.02 -5.91 0.28
N GLY A 91 -7.53 -6.77 1.16
CA GLY A 91 -7.16 -8.19 1.17
C GLY A 91 -8.35 -9.08 1.52
N GLN A 92 -8.50 -10.16 0.76
CA GLN A 92 -9.34 -11.29 1.11
C GLN A 92 -8.52 -12.33 1.86
N HIS A 93 -9.04 -12.79 2.99
CA HIS A 93 -8.34 -13.71 3.90
C HIS A 93 -8.93 -15.10 3.78
N GLU A 94 -8.15 -16.04 3.26
CA GLU A 94 -8.65 -17.41 3.01
C GLU A 94 -8.95 -18.17 4.31
N CYS A 95 -8.38 -17.75 5.44
CA CYS A 95 -8.76 -18.24 6.76
C CYS A 95 -10.21 -17.89 7.15
N MET A 96 -10.85 -16.96 6.45
CA MET A 96 -12.25 -16.56 6.65
C MET A 96 -13.18 -17.02 5.53
N THR A 97 -12.67 -17.23 4.31
CA THR A 97 -13.48 -17.62 3.14
C THR A 97 -13.64 -19.13 3.00
N THR A 98 -12.61 -19.92 3.36
CA THR A 98 -12.59 -21.39 3.15
C THR A 98 -12.93 -22.20 4.39
N ARG A 99 -12.92 -21.56 5.56
CA ARG A 99 -13.12 -22.20 6.86
C ARG A 99 -13.74 -21.25 7.87
N GLY A 100 -14.02 -21.77 9.07
CA GLY A 100 -14.52 -20.96 10.19
C GLY A 100 -15.84 -20.30 9.83
N VAL A 101 -15.88 -18.97 9.88
CA VAL A 101 -17.08 -18.16 9.60
C VAL A 101 -17.56 -18.24 8.14
N ASN A 102 -16.71 -18.69 7.22
CA ASN A 102 -17.03 -18.95 5.80
C ASN A 102 -17.80 -17.78 5.14
N LYS A 103 -17.13 -16.64 4.98
CA LYS A 103 -17.66 -15.43 4.34
C LYS A 103 -16.81 -15.07 3.13
N THR A 104 -17.36 -15.24 1.93
CA THR A 104 -16.65 -15.09 0.66
C THR A 104 -16.62 -13.68 0.10
N ASN A 105 -17.49 -12.79 0.59
CA ASN A 105 -17.69 -11.46 0.00
C ASN A 105 -17.05 -10.33 0.82
N ILE A 106 -16.29 -10.67 1.86
CA ILE A 106 -15.64 -9.68 2.72
C ILE A 106 -14.21 -9.43 2.25
N LYS A 107 -13.82 -8.16 2.31
CA LYS A 107 -12.44 -7.70 2.17
C LYS A 107 -12.07 -6.93 3.44
N MET A 108 -10.86 -7.13 3.92
CA MET A 108 -10.27 -6.30 4.97
C MET A 108 -9.53 -5.15 4.30
N VAL A 109 -9.78 -3.92 4.76
CA VAL A 109 -9.06 -2.73 4.28
C VAL A 109 -8.24 -2.14 5.43
N THR A 110 -6.96 -1.91 5.18
CA THR A 110 -6.02 -1.30 6.12
C THR A 110 -5.32 -0.13 5.45
N SER A 111 -4.96 0.89 6.23
CA SER A 111 -4.23 2.04 5.71
C SER A 111 -3.17 2.55 6.67
N ARG A 112 -2.12 3.15 6.11
CA ARG A 112 -1.14 3.92 6.86
C ARG A 112 -0.79 5.19 6.10
N MET A 113 -0.99 6.32 6.79
CA MET A 113 -0.71 7.66 6.28
C MET A 113 0.43 8.29 7.08
N LEU A 114 1.39 8.88 6.39
CA LEU A 114 2.59 9.54 6.93
C LEU A 114 2.77 10.92 6.27
N GLY A 115 3.36 11.86 7.01
CA GLY A 115 3.62 13.23 6.54
C GLY A 115 2.35 13.93 6.04
N VAL A 116 2.43 14.58 4.87
CA VAL A 116 1.32 15.35 4.30
C VAL A 116 0.00 14.56 4.16
N PHE A 117 0.04 13.24 3.94
CA PHE A 117 -1.19 12.42 3.91
C PHE A 117 -1.85 12.24 5.27
N ARG A 118 -1.09 12.33 6.36
CA ARG A 118 -1.62 12.30 7.74
C ARG A 118 -2.11 13.68 8.14
N ASP A 119 -1.30 14.70 7.87
CA ASP A 119 -1.47 16.02 8.46
C ASP A 119 -2.41 16.93 7.64
N ASP A 120 -2.52 16.70 6.32
CA ASP A 120 -3.47 17.42 5.45
C ASP A 120 -4.62 16.51 4.99
N ALA A 121 -5.83 16.90 5.35
CA ALA A 121 -7.05 16.21 4.98
C ALA A 121 -7.36 16.30 3.48
N GLN A 122 -6.96 17.38 2.81
CA GLN A 122 -7.20 17.57 1.38
C GLN A 122 -6.34 16.62 0.55
N THR A 123 -5.02 16.60 0.80
CA THR A 123 -4.08 15.63 0.20
C THR A 123 -4.54 14.19 0.41
N ARG A 124 -5.02 13.86 1.63
CA ARG A 124 -5.56 12.53 1.92
C ARG A 124 -6.82 12.21 1.12
N ALA A 125 -7.75 13.16 1.04
CA ALA A 125 -9.00 12.98 0.30
C ALA A 125 -8.73 12.79 -1.20
N GLU A 126 -7.80 13.54 -1.76
CA GLU A 126 -7.36 13.40 -3.16
C GLU A 126 -6.82 11.99 -3.44
N PHE A 127 -5.92 11.47 -2.60
CA PHE A 127 -5.43 10.10 -2.76
C PHE A 127 -6.55 9.05 -2.65
N VAL A 128 -7.46 9.20 -1.67
CA VAL A 128 -8.62 8.29 -1.53
C VAL A 128 -9.49 8.32 -2.79
N GLN A 129 -9.65 9.47 -3.44
CA GLN A 129 -10.36 9.56 -4.72
C GLN A 129 -9.59 8.89 -5.86
N MET A 130 -8.26 9.04 -5.93
CA MET A 130 -7.42 8.41 -6.96
C MET A 130 -7.47 6.87 -6.93
N ILE A 131 -7.67 6.27 -5.76
CA ILE A 131 -7.69 4.80 -5.61
C ILE A 131 -9.11 4.22 -5.62
N ARG A 132 -10.15 5.05 -5.65
CA ARG A 132 -11.51 4.56 -5.85
C ARG A 132 -11.64 4.02 -7.27
N ASN A 133 -11.97 2.74 -7.38
CA ASN A 133 -12.33 2.16 -8.66
C ASN A 133 -13.80 2.53 -8.96
N PRO A 134 -14.12 3.15 -10.11
CA PRO A 134 -15.51 3.47 -10.45
C PRO A 134 -16.36 2.22 -10.76
N ASP A 135 -15.71 1.07 -10.97
CA ASP A 135 -16.34 -0.21 -11.29
C ASP A 135 -16.53 -1.15 -10.06
N ASP A 136 -16.18 -0.70 -8.84
CA ASP A 136 -16.42 -1.43 -7.57
C ASP A 136 -17.78 -1.06 -6.93
#